data_AF-A0A1R3XSH9-F1
#
_entry.id   AF-A0A1R3XSH9-F1
#
_cell.length_a   1.000
_cell.length_b   1.000
_cell.length_c   1.000
_cell.angle_alpha   90.00
_cell.angle_beta   90.00
_cell.angle_gamma   90.00
#
_symmetry.space_group_name_H-M   'P 1'
#
loop_
_entity.id
_entity.type
_entity.pdbx_description
1 polymer ?
#
loop_
_entity_poly.entity_id
_entity_poly.type
_entity_poly.pdbx_seq_one_letter_code
_entity_poly.pdbx_strand_id
1 'polypeptide(L)'
;MKEGYKFIKLPDGSEREIDWSELNQLKKDILWIFDENFGDISNAFVPPKSFTLKYWEYLTLDGDKWFYEEEKTFYRRGVLVVLLCLCSEYVDVPGGSQDVFHRTELPTIAKYVEEYFPRNQQEQFIKDKILIGLSIARSMTEDDVKNNEFMHEDNDRYYQDINIVGNAFILDYYKSKMKNN
;
A
#
# COMPACT_ATOMS: atom_id res chain seq x y z
N MET A 1 2.35 16.51 27.35
CA MET A 1 1.15 16.84 26.54
C MET A 1 0.64 15.55 25.95
N LYS A 2 -0.63 15.19 26.12
CA LYS A 2 -1.22 14.06 25.39
C LYS A 2 -1.54 14.57 23.99
N GLU A 3 -0.56 14.41 23.10
CA GLU A 3 -0.66 14.73 21.68
C GLU A 3 -1.73 13.85 21.03
N GLY A 4 -2.36 14.38 19.99
CA GLY A 4 -3.58 13.89 19.37
C GLY A 4 -3.72 12.36 19.27
N TYR A 5 -4.83 11.84 19.79
CA TYR A 5 -5.19 10.45 19.62
C TYR A 5 -5.42 10.18 18.14
N LYS A 6 -4.57 9.35 17.55
CA LYS A 6 -4.70 8.92 16.17
C LYS A 6 -5.39 7.57 16.20
N PHE A 7 -6.49 7.46 15.47
CA PHE A 7 -7.25 6.22 15.42
C PHE A 7 -7.28 5.68 14.00
N ILE A 8 -7.22 4.37 13.89
CA ILE A 8 -7.63 3.63 12.70
C ILE A 8 -8.92 2.89 13.03
N LYS A 9 -9.79 2.73 12.02
CA LYS A 9 -11.02 1.95 12.15
C LYS A 9 -10.76 0.51 11.73
N LEU A 10 -11.14 -0.41 12.60
CA LEU A 10 -11.11 -1.84 12.34
C LEU A 10 -12.39 -2.27 11.59
N PRO A 11 -12.43 -3.47 10.99
CA PRO A 11 -13.55 -3.88 10.13
C PRO A 11 -14.83 -4.20 10.90
N ASP A 12 -14.74 -4.27 12.23
CA ASP A 12 -15.87 -4.39 13.16
C ASP A 12 -16.39 -3.02 13.62
N GLY A 13 -15.81 -1.92 13.11
CA GLY A 13 -16.14 -0.55 13.45
C GLY A 13 -15.47 -0.03 14.72
N SER A 14 -14.69 -0.86 15.43
CA SER A 14 -13.93 -0.40 16.60
C SER A 14 -12.73 0.47 16.18
N GLU A 15 -12.24 1.30 17.10
CA GLU A 15 -11.11 2.19 16.87
C GLU A 15 -9.88 1.68 17.62
N ARG A 16 -8.75 1.58 16.93
CA ARG A 16 -7.44 1.29 17.54
C ARG A 16 -6.61 2.57 17.57
N GLU A 17 -6.14 2.91 18.77
CA GLU A 17 -5.19 4.00 18.95
C GLU A 17 -3.83 3.62 18.37
N ILE A 18 -3.21 4.54 17.62
CA ILE A 18 -1.84 4.43 17.15
C ILE A 18 -0.98 5.49 17.84
N ASP A 19 0.19 5.09 18.30
CA ASP A 19 1.10 6.02 18.96
C ASP A 19 1.97 6.79 17.96
N TRP A 20 2.82 7.69 18.48
CA TRP A 20 3.73 8.45 17.63
C TRP A 20 4.82 7.58 16.98
N SER A 21 5.29 6.54 17.67
CA SER A 21 6.35 5.66 17.17
C SER A 21 5.87 4.86 15.96
N GLU A 22 4.67 4.29 16.05
CA GLU A 22 4.00 3.56 14.98
C GLU A 22 3.74 4.46 13.76
N LEU A 23 3.20 5.67 13.97
CA LEU A 23 3.00 6.62 12.87
C LEU A 23 4.33 7.03 12.22
N ASN A 24 5.37 7.27 13.03
CA ASN A 24 6.68 7.65 12.51
C ASN A 24 7.34 6.50 11.73
N GLN A 25 7.12 5.25 12.14
CA GLN A 25 7.55 4.09 11.37
C GLN A 25 6.81 4.01 10.04
N LEU A 26 5.48 4.17 10.02
CA LEU A 26 4.70 4.22 8.78
C LEU A 26 5.22 5.30 7.83
N LYS A 27 5.55 6.49 8.35
CA LYS A 27 6.13 7.56 7.54
C LYS A 27 7.46 7.14 6.91
N LYS A 28 8.35 6.48 7.65
CA LYS A 28 9.63 5.98 7.14
C LYS A 28 9.43 4.94 6.05
N ASP A 29 8.51 4.00 6.26
CA ASP A 29 8.21 2.95 5.29
C ASP A 29 7.69 3.54 3.97
N ILE A 30 6.76 4.51 4.05
CA ILE A 30 6.26 5.24 2.87
C ILE A 30 7.42 5.92 2.12
N LEU A 31 8.27 6.64 2.84
CA LEU A 31 9.39 7.36 2.22
C LEU A 31 10.42 6.42 1.60
N TRP A 32 10.67 5.28 2.22
CA TRP A 32 11.56 4.26 1.67
C TRP A 32 10.98 3.66 0.39
N ILE A 33 9.69 3.31 0.38
CA ILE A 33 9.01 2.86 -0.84
C ILE A 33 9.12 3.92 -1.95
N PHE A 34 8.93 5.18 -1.61
CA PHE A 34 9.03 6.30 -2.56
C PHE A 34 10.44 6.50 -3.11
N ASP A 35 11.49 6.07 -2.42
CA ASP A 35 12.87 6.21 -2.88
C ASP A 35 13.25 5.00 -3.75
N GLU A 36 13.03 3.80 -3.23
CA GLU A 36 13.52 2.56 -3.84
C GLU A 36 12.69 2.09 -5.05
N ASN A 37 11.40 2.42 -5.07
CA ASN A 37 10.47 1.94 -6.10
C ASN A 37 10.08 3.03 -7.10
N PHE A 38 10.70 4.21 -7.02
CA PHE A 38 10.39 5.29 -7.94
C PHE A 38 10.85 4.96 -9.36
N GLY A 39 9.91 5.03 -10.30
CA GLY A 39 10.16 4.72 -11.72
C GLY A 39 9.70 3.32 -12.12
N ASP A 40 9.81 2.33 -11.23
CA ASP A 40 9.53 0.93 -11.53
C ASP A 40 8.78 0.21 -10.39
N ILE A 41 7.48 0.48 -10.31
CA ILE A 41 6.56 -0.17 -9.36
C ILE A 41 6.17 -1.56 -9.85
N SER A 42 6.18 -1.81 -11.16
CA SER A 42 5.94 -3.14 -11.73
C SER A 42 6.90 -4.19 -11.21
N ASN A 43 8.17 -3.82 -11.00
CA ASN A 43 9.19 -4.67 -10.39
C ASN A 43 9.55 -4.14 -9.00
N ALA A 44 8.53 -3.90 -8.17
CA ALA A 44 8.73 -3.37 -6.84
C ALA A 44 9.66 -4.28 -6.03
N PHE A 45 10.45 -3.67 -5.15
CA PHE A 45 11.24 -4.33 -4.13
C PHE A 45 10.71 -3.95 -2.74
N VAL A 46 10.18 -4.93 -2.02
CA VAL A 46 9.67 -4.76 -0.66
C VAL A 46 10.20 -5.85 0.28
N PRO A 47 11.23 -5.58 1.10
CA PRO A 47 11.84 -6.60 1.95
C PRO A 47 10.89 -7.02 3.09
N PRO A 48 10.40 -8.28 3.13
CA PRO A 48 9.34 -8.71 4.05
C PRO A 48 9.69 -8.48 5.53
N LYS A 49 10.97 -8.61 5.89
CA LYS A 49 11.45 -8.46 7.27
C LYS A 49 11.49 -7.01 7.75
N SER A 50 11.48 -6.05 6.84
CA SER A 50 11.52 -4.62 7.16
C SER A 50 10.12 -4.00 7.16
N PHE A 51 9.18 -4.59 6.42
CA PHE A 51 7.82 -4.09 6.24
C PHE A 51 6.80 -4.87 7.09
N THR A 52 6.80 -4.63 8.40
CA THR A 52 6.05 -5.45 9.37
C THR A 52 4.71 -4.86 9.82
N LEU A 53 4.37 -3.65 9.37
CA LEU A 53 3.12 -3.01 9.75
C LEU A 53 1.95 -3.58 8.95
N LYS A 54 0.75 -3.55 9.53
CA LYS A 54 -0.49 -3.91 8.83
C LYS A 54 -0.97 -2.74 7.97
N TYR A 55 -0.27 -2.46 6.88
CA TYR A 55 -0.46 -1.25 6.07
C TYR A 55 -1.92 -0.99 5.65
N TRP A 56 -2.68 -2.06 5.39
CA TRP A 56 -4.10 -1.98 5.04
C TRP A 56 -4.97 -1.32 6.12
N GLU A 57 -4.62 -1.44 7.40
CA GLU A 57 -5.38 -0.83 8.49
C GLU A 57 -5.34 0.71 8.42
N TYR A 58 -4.25 1.27 7.92
CA TYR A 58 -4.01 2.71 7.81
C TYR A 58 -4.75 3.36 6.64
N LEU A 59 -5.44 2.59 5.79
CA LEU A 59 -6.39 3.14 4.80
C LEU A 59 -7.52 3.94 5.47
N THR A 60 -7.76 3.68 6.76
CA THR A 60 -8.76 4.37 7.59
C THR A 60 -8.17 5.51 8.43
N LEU A 61 -6.87 5.79 8.29
CA LEU A 61 -6.20 6.85 9.04
C LEU A 61 -6.60 8.22 8.51
N ASP A 62 -7.59 8.85 9.16
CA ASP A 62 -8.00 10.23 8.88
C ASP A 62 -7.30 11.26 9.80
N GLY A 63 -6.53 10.78 10.80
CA GLY A 63 -5.87 11.62 11.80
C GLY A 63 -6.87 12.33 12.72
N ASP A 64 -6.38 13.22 13.58
CA ASP A 64 -7.22 14.06 14.43
C ASP A 64 -7.21 15.53 13.97
N LYS A 65 -7.78 16.43 14.77
CA LYS A 65 -7.84 17.86 14.45
C LYS A 65 -6.46 18.54 14.28
N TRP A 66 -5.38 17.89 14.70
CA TRP A 66 -4.01 18.40 14.57
C TRP A 66 -3.28 17.87 13.34
N PHE A 67 -3.87 16.95 12.58
CA PHE A 67 -3.34 16.55 11.28
C PHE A 67 -3.68 17.61 10.24
N TYR A 68 -2.65 18.22 9.66
CA TYR A 68 -2.84 19.08 8.50
C TYR A 68 -3.29 18.24 7.29
N GLU A 69 -4.11 18.81 6.40
CA GLU A 69 -4.63 18.09 5.24
C GLU A 69 -3.52 17.55 4.31
N GLU A 70 -2.37 18.23 4.25
CA GLU A 70 -1.18 17.76 3.54
C GLU A 70 -0.63 16.46 4.15
N GLU A 71 -0.56 16.36 5.48
CA GLU A 71 -0.09 15.15 6.17
C GLU A 71 -1.07 13.99 6.00
N LYS A 72 -2.39 14.26 6.13
CA LYS A 72 -3.42 13.24 5.85
C LYS A 72 -3.30 12.71 4.42
N THR A 73 -3.10 13.61 3.47
CA THR A 73 -2.94 13.26 2.06
C THR A 73 -1.66 12.44 1.83
N PHE A 74 -0.56 12.78 2.50
CA PHE A 74 0.68 12.01 2.48
C PHE A 74 0.47 10.57 2.97
N TYR A 75 -0.10 10.38 4.17
CA TYR A 75 -0.31 9.02 4.70
C TYR A 75 -1.30 8.23 3.84
N ARG A 76 -2.42 8.82 3.46
CA ARG A 76 -3.46 8.15 2.66
C ARG A 76 -2.91 7.65 1.32
N ARG A 77 -2.24 8.52 0.57
CA ARG A 77 -1.66 8.17 -0.73
C ARG A 77 -0.45 7.26 -0.58
N GLY A 78 0.39 7.50 0.43
CA GLY A 78 1.55 6.67 0.73
C GLY A 78 1.16 5.23 1.03
N VAL A 79 0.15 5.00 1.86
CA VAL A 79 -0.36 3.66 2.18
C VAL A 79 -0.87 2.94 0.92
N LEU A 80 -1.57 3.63 0.02
CA LEU A 80 -1.99 3.05 -1.26
C LEU A 80 -0.80 2.61 -2.11
N VAL A 81 0.25 3.41 -2.20
CA VAL A 81 1.46 3.04 -2.95
C VAL A 81 2.19 1.87 -2.29
N VAL A 82 2.30 1.86 -0.96
CA VAL A 82 2.89 0.73 -0.22
C VAL A 82 2.14 -0.57 -0.53
N LEU A 83 0.80 -0.57 -0.45
CA LEU A 83 -0.01 -1.73 -0.79
C LEU A 83 0.15 -2.16 -2.25
N LEU A 84 0.27 -1.21 -3.18
CA LEU A 84 0.50 -1.50 -4.58
C LEU A 84 1.85 -2.19 -4.81
N CYS A 85 2.92 -1.72 -4.15
CA CYS A 85 4.25 -2.33 -4.20
C CYS A 85 4.25 -3.72 -3.57
N LEU A 86 3.60 -3.90 -2.41
CA LEU A 86 3.45 -5.22 -1.78
C LEU A 86 2.69 -6.19 -2.69
N CYS A 87 1.65 -5.74 -3.39
CA CYS A 87 0.97 -6.57 -4.40
C CYS A 87 1.89 -6.91 -5.58
N SER A 88 2.73 -5.98 -6.04
CA SER A 88 3.61 -6.20 -7.18
C SER A 88 4.70 -7.23 -6.83
N GLU A 89 5.31 -7.06 -5.66
CA GLU A 89 6.26 -8.02 -5.07
C GLU A 89 5.61 -9.40 -4.85
N TYR A 90 4.35 -9.47 -4.42
CA TYR A 90 3.66 -10.76 -4.23
C TYR A 90 3.27 -11.41 -5.57
N VAL A 91 2.87 -10.65 -6.58
CA VAL A 91 2.42 -11.20 -7.87
C VAL A 91 3.60 -11.64 -8.75
N ASP A 92 4.77 -11.02 -8.59
CA ASP A 92 6.01 -11.43 -9.23
C ASP A 92 6.59 -12.70 -8.56
N VAL A 93 6.15 -13.87 -9.01
CA VAL A 93 6.66 -15.16 -8.47
C VAL A 93 8.16 -15.38 -8.76
N PRO A 94 8.68 -15.07 -9.97
CA PRO A 94 10.10 -15.26 -10.25
C PRO A 94 11.05 -14.31 -9.50
N GLY A 95 10.67 -13.05 -9.34
CA GLY A 95 11.56 -11.99 -8.84
C GLY A 95 11.24 -11.46 -7.44
N GLY A 96 9.99 -11.61 -7.00
CA GLY A 96 9.49 -11.03 -5.76
C GLY A 96 9.42 -12.02 -4.59
N SER A 97 8.56 -11.70 -3.63
CA SER A 97 8.44 -12.42 -2.37
C SER A 97 7.00 -12.49 -1.89
N GLN A 98 6.44 -13.70 -1.80
CA GLN A 98 5.11 -13.91 -1.26
C GLN A 98 5.07 -13.83 0.28
N ASP A 99 6.21 -13.60 0.95
CA ASP A 99 6.25 -13.38 2.40
C ASP A 99 5.84 -11.94 2.79
N VAL A 100 5.72 -11.03 1.83
CA VAL A 100 5.25 -9.65 2.08
C VAL A 100 3.79 -9.57 2.53
N PHE A 101 3.02 -10.63 2.26
CA PHE A 101 1.73 -10.86 2.86
C PHE A 101 1.66 -12.26 3.42
N HIS A 102 1.18 -12.42 4.64
CA HIS A 102 0.75 -13.73 5.06
C HIS A 102 -0.53 -14.08 4.29
N ARG A 103 -0.53 -15.22 3.58
CA ARG A 103 -1.67 -15.65 2.74
C ARG A 103 -3.01 -15.65 3.48
N THR A 104 -3.00 -15.95 4.78
CA THR A 104 -4.18 -15.90 5.67
C THR A 104 -4.77 -14.50 5.84
N GLU A 105 -4.00 -13.45 5.61
CA GLU A 105 -4.42 -12.06 5.74
C GLU A 105 -5.00 -11.49 4.43
N LEU A 106 -4.74 -12.10 3.27
CA LEU A 106 -5.22 -11.61 1.96
C LEU A 106 -6.74 -11.32 1.93
N PRO A 107 -7.64 -12.16 2.49
CA PRO A 107 -9.06 -11.83 2.55
C PRO A 107 -9.37 -10.59 3.39
N THR A 108 -8.64 -10.40 4.50
CA THR A 108 -8.79 -9.23 5.36
C THR A 108 -8.29 -7.98 4.65
N ILE A 109 -7.12 -8.05 4.01
CA ILE A 109 -6.55 -6.95 3.23
C ILE A 109 -7.53 -6.51 2.13
N ALA A 110 -8.09 -7.47 1.38
CA ALA A 110 -9.07 -7.19 0.34
C ALA A 110 -10.29 -6.44 0.89
N LYS A 111 -10.84 -6.86 2.04
CA LYS A 111 -11.97 -6.17 2.68
C LYS A 111 -11.63 -4.71 2.99
N TYR A 112 -10.46 -4.43 3.56
CA TYR A 112 -10.03 -3.06 3.83
C TYR A 112 -9.93 -2.20 2.57
N VAL A 113 -9.39 -2.77 1.48
CA VAL A 113 -9.24 -2.06 0.21
C VAL A 113 -10.61 -1.85 -0.46
N GLU A 114 -11.53 -2.81 -0.39
CA GLU A 114 -12.90 -2.70 -0.88
C GLU A 114 -13.67 -1.58 -0.17
N GLU A 115 -13.51 -1.46 1.16
CA GLU A 115 -14.17 -0.46 1.99
C GLU A 115 -13.51 0.94 1.91
N TYR A 116 -12.25 1.02 1.45
CA TYR A 116 -11.58 2.30 1.23
C TYR A 116 -12.35 3.17 0.23
N PHE A 117 -12.63 4.42 0.58
CA PHE A 117 -13.36 5.37 -0.26
C PHE A 117 -12.39 6.37 -0.94
N PRO A 118 -12.09 6.21 -2.24
CA PRO A 118 -11.14 7.08 -2.93
C PRO A 118 -11.66 8.51 -3.05
N ARG A 119 -10.77 9.50 -2.86
CA ARG A 119 -11.15 10.92 -2.93
C ARG A 119 -11.01 11.53 -4.32
N ASN A 120 -10.36 10.83 -5.24
CA ASN A 120 -10.12 11.27 -6.62
C ASN A 120 -9.91 10.06 -7.54
N GLN A 121 -9.88 10.31 -8.84
CA GLN A 121 -9.75 9.26 -9.87
C GLN A 121 -8.41 8.52 -9.79
N GLN A 122 -7.32 9.17 -9.37
CA GLN A 122 -6.01 8.51 -9.23
C GLN A 122 -6.02 7.50 -8.08
N GLU A 123 -6.62 7.88 -6.94
CA GLU A 123 -6.79 6.98 -5.79
C GLU A 123 -7.71 5.80 -6.15
N GLN A 124 -8.77 6.05 -6.94
CA GLN A 124 -9.65 4.98 -7.43
C GLN A 124 -8.86 4.01 -8.31
N PHE A 125 -8.03 4.52 -9.21
CA PHE A 125 -7.23 3.67 -10.09
C PHE A 125 -6.26 2.78 -9.30
N ILE A 126 -5.53 3.32 -8.30
CA ILE A 126 -4.66 2.48 -7.46
C ILE A 126 -5.47 1.46 -6.68
N LYS A 127 -6.61 1.85 -6.09
CA LYS A 127 -7.51 0.90 -5.43
C LYS A 127 -7.86 -0.27 -6.36
N ASP A 128 -8.25 0.01 -7.60
CA ASP A 128 -8.61 -1.02 -8.57
C ASP A 128 -7.42 -1.94 -8.89
N LYS A 129 -6.21 -1.39 -9.00
CA LYS A 129 -4.98 -2.18 -9.20
C LYS A 129 -4.65 -3.08 -8.00
N ILE A 130 -4.75 -2.56 -6.79
CA ILE A 130 -4.54 -3.35 -5.57
C ILE A 130 -5.56 -4.49 -5.52
N LEU A 131 -6.84 -4.24 -5.82
CA LEU A 131 -7.86 -5.29 -5.84
C LEU A 131 -7.58 -6.38 -6.88
N ILE A 132 -7.10 -6.02 -8.06
CA ILE A 132 -6.65 -7.00 -9.07
C ILE A 132 -5.46 -7.80 -8.52
N GLY A 133 -4.44 -7.13 -7.98
CA GLY A 133 -3.25 -7.79 -7.42
C GLY A 133 -3.60 -8.76 -6.28
N LEU A 134 -4.52 -8.37 -5.40
CA LEU A 134 -5.04 -9.24 -4.33
C LEU A 134 -5.86 -10.40 -4.88
N SER A 135 -6.63 -10.20 -5.96
CA SER A 135 -7.35 -11.28 -6.63
C SER A 135 -6.39 -12.33 -7.19
N ILE A 136 -5.32 -11.88 -7.86
CA ILE A 136 -4.24 -12.74 -8.37
C ILE A 136 -3.54 -13.47 -7.21
N ALA A 137 -3.13 -12.74 -6.17
CA ALA A 137 -2.47 -13.31 -4.99
C ALA A 137 -3.32 -14.39 -4.30
N ARG A 138 -4.65 -14.23 -4.28
CA ARG A 138 -5.58 -15.20 -3.68
C ARG A 138 -5.79 -16.46 -4.53
N SER A 139 -5.61 -16.38 -5.85
CA SER A 139 -5.75 -17.54 -6.74
C SER A 139 -4.49 -18.40 -6.82
N MET A 140 -3.32 -17.85 -6.48
CA MET A 140 -2.05 -18.58 -6.36
C MET A 140 -2.14 -19.70 -5.31
N THR A 141 -1.72 -20.91 -5.67
CA THR A 141 -1.53 -22.05 -4.75
C THR A 141 -0.11 -22.10 -4.18
N GLU A 142 0.16 -22.97 -3.19
CA GLU A 142 1.53 -23.13 -2.69
C GLU A 142 2.46 -23.75 -3.73
N ASP A 143 1.94 -24.59 -4.63
CA ASP A 143 2.71 -25.22 -5.68
C ASP A 143 3.08 -24.22 -6.78
N ASP A 144 2.17 -23.29 -7.08
CA ASP A 144 2.42 -22.17 -8.00
C ASP A 144 3.62 -21.33 -7.55
N VAL A 145 3.69 -21.04 -6.24
CA VAL A 145 4.80 -20.28 -5.63
C VAL A 145 6.11 -21.05 -5.67
N LYS A 146 6.09 -22.38 -5.54
CA LYS A 146 7.32 -23.21 -5.58
C LYS A 146 7.89 -23.37 -6.98
N ASN A 147 7.03 -23.38 -8.00
CA ASN A 147 7.41 -23.72 -9.37
C ASN A 147 7.75 -22.50 -10.23
N ASN A 148 7.50 -21.27 -9.76
CA ASN A 148 7.78 -20.01 -10.48
C ASN A 148 7.14 -19.89 -11.87
N GLU A 149 6.11 -20.69 -12.15
CA GLU A 149 5.44 -20.79 -13.47
C GLU A 149 4.01 -20.24 -13.45
N PHE A 150 3.62 -19.56 -12.39
CA PHE A 150 2.26 -19.04 -12.25
C PHE A 150 1.97 -17.92 -13.25
N MET A 151 0.89 -18.07 -14.01
CA MET A 151 0.33 -17.03 -14.86
C MET A 151 -1.17 -16.87 -14.62
N HIS A 152 -1.60 -15.63 -14.39
CA HIS A 152 -3.01 -15.28 -14.22
C HIS A 152 -3.53 -14.52 -15.44
N GLU A 153 -4.80 -14.71 -15.79
CA GLU A 153 -5.44 -14.03 -16.93
C GLU A 153 -5.46 -12.50 -16.81
N ASP A 154 -5.49 -12.00 -15.57
CA ASP A 154 -5.44 -10.56 -15.27
C ASP A 154 -4.02 -9.98 -15.16
N ASN A 155 -2.94 -10.74 -15.40
CA ASN A 155 -1.57 -10.22 -15.24
C ASN A 155 -1.30 -8.97 -16.11
N ASP A 156 -1.66 -9.01 -17.39
CA ASP A 156 -1.50 -7.85 -18.28
C ASP A 156 -2.31 -6.66 -17.79
N ARG A 157 -3.55 -6.92 -17.38
CA ARG A 157 -4.45 -5.91 -16.82
C ARG A 157 -3.92 -5.33 -15.52
N TYR A 158 -3.22 -6.11 -14.70
CA TYR A 158 -2.59 -5.66 -13.47
C TYR A 158 -1.44 -4.68 -13.77
N TYR A 159 -0.48 -5.09 -14.60
CA TYR A 159 0.72 -4.30 -14.89
C TYR A 159 0.49 -3.09 -15.80
N GLN A 160 -0.61 -3.05 -16.56
CA GLN A 160 -0.96 -1.92 -17.42
C GLN A 160 -0.95 -0.59 -16.65
N ASP A 161 -0.14 0.38 -17.07
CA ASP A 161 -0.05 1.73 -16.50
C ASP A 161 0.32 1.82 -14.99
N ILE A 162 0.77 0.72 -14.38
CA ILE A 162 1.03 0.67 -12.92
C ILE A 162 2.10 1.69 -12.49
N ASN A 163 3.18 1.80 -13.27
CA ASN A 163 4.26 2.75 -13.04
C ASN A 163 3.78 4.19 -13.16
N ILE A 164 2.92 4.49 -14.13
CA ILE A 164 2.44 5.86 -14.36
C ILE A 164 1.68 6.34 -13.13
N VAL A 165 0.78 5.50 -12.62
CA VAL A 165 -0.13 5.92 -11.56
C VAL A 165 0.55 5.96 -10.20
N GLY A 166 1.36 4.96 -9.85
CA GLY A 166 2.08 5.02 -8.58
C GLY A 166 3.15 6.12 -8.54
N ASN A 167 3.88 6.36 -9.65
CA ASN A 167 4.86 7.43 -9.71
C ASN A 167 4.25 8.83 -9.69
N ALA A 168 3.00 9.00 -10.12
CA ALA A 168 2.32 10.30 -10.04
C ALA A 168 2.25 10.81 -8.58
N PHE A 169 1.93 9.93 -7.63
CA PHE A 169 1.87 10.30 -6.21
C PHE A 169 3.24 10.58 -5.61
N ILE A 170 4.25 9.78 -5.97
CA ILE A 170 5.62 9.97 -5.51
C ILE A 170 6.18 11.31 -6.05
N LEU A 171 5.95 11.62 -7.33
CA LEU A 171 6.33 12.88 -7.96
C LEU A 171 5.64 14.09 -7.32
N ASP A 172 4.34 13.99 -7.06
CA ASP A 172 3.59 15.07 -6.41
C ASP A 172 4.17 15.38 -5.03
N TYR A 173 4.52 14.34 -4.27
CA TYR A 173 5.19 14.50 -2.98
C TYR A 173 6.52 15.24 -3.12
N TYR A 174 7.44 14.77 -3.96
CA TYR A 174 8.76 15.40 -4.11
C TYR A 174 8.66 16.85 -4.63
N LYS A 175 7.76 17.12 -5.58
CA LYS A 175 7.49 18.48 -6.06
C LYS A 175 6.98 19.39 -4.95
N SER A 176 6.11 18.91 -4.06
CA SER A 176 5.63 19.69 -2.92
C SER A 176 6.76 20.09 -1.97
N LYS A 177 7.75 19.20 -1.76
CA LYS A 177 8.90 19.45 -0.89
C LYS A 177 9.91 20.41 -1.50
N MET A 178 10.08 20.38 -2.82
CA MET A 178 10.94 21.33 -3.52
C MET A 178 10.40 22.77 -3.54
N LYS A 179 9.07 22.96 -3.52
CA LYS A 179 8.46 24.31 -3.51
C LYS A 179 8.50 25.01 -2.16
N ASN A 180 8.72 24.24 -1.09
CA ASN A 180 8.70 24.72 0.29
C ASN A 180 10.12 24.91 0.87
N ASN A 181 11.16 24.75 0.04
CA ASN A 181 12.55 25.10 0.32
C ASN A 181 12.95 26.36 -0.46
#